data_AF-A0A124GZQ6-F1
#
_entry.id   AF-A0A124GZQ6-F1
#
_cell.length_a   1.000
_cell.length_b   1.000
_cell.length_c   1.000
_cell.angle_alpha   90.00
_cell.angle_beta   90.00
_cell.angle_gamma   90.00
#
_symmetry.space_group_name_H-M   'P 1'
#
loop_
_entity.id
_entity.type
_entity.pdbx_description
1 polymer ?
#
loop_
_entity_poly.entity_id
_entity_poly.type
_entity_poly.pdbx_seq_one_letter_code
_entity_poly.pdbx_strand_id
1 'polypeptide(L)'
;MRVQSLTLAAASAALLAPTTVPTTPTATQDGPRARPEIDVSAADLLTKVRDCASVSQGRYRSDSGAPATIPVCGTRDAVFWKADMDIDCDGQTTRRCNRRTDPFFSAATAFQQSDGRYLSAERLPYIVVPAPSDIWNPRDHGIRGGSIAAVVYRDRVRYAVVGDVGPHDMIGEASYATARALGVPPDPRAGGTASGVTYIVFKDARVTPIENHAATVAIGKRLARNFLRGE
;
A
#
# COMPACT_ATOMS: atom_id res chain seq x y z
N MET A 1 -49.50 69.07 41.18
CA MET A 1 -49.58 70.44 40.62
C MET A 1 -48.90 70.46 39.26
N ARG A 2 -49.42 71.28 38.33
CA ARG A 2 -48.78 71.90 37.14
C ARG A 2 -47.67 71.13 36.37
N VAL A 3 -48.09 70.60 35.22
CA VAL A 3 -47.51 70.76 33.87
C VAL A 3 -46.30 71.70 33.73
N GLN A 4 -45.28 71.28 32.98
CA GLN A 4 -44.53 72.22 32.12
C GLN A 4 -43.90 71.57 30.87
N SER A 5 -43.82 72.40 29.82
CA SER A 5 -43.48 72.10 28.43
C SER A 5 -42.86 73.38 27.81
N LEU A 6 -42.30 73.43 26.59
CA LEU A 6 -42.22 72.49 25.46
C LEU A 6 -41.06 72.96 24.54
N THR A 7 -40.21 72.10 23.97
CA THR A 7 -39.35 72.51 22.83
C THR A 7 -39.18 71.45 21.74
N LEU A 8 -39.41 71.89 20.50
CA LEU A 8 -39.24 71.16 19.25
C LEU A 8 -37.81 71.28 18.72
N ALA A 9 -37.40 70.29 17.92
CA ALA A 9 -36.67 70.54 16.69
C ALA A 9 -37.20 69.58 15.60
N ALA A 10 -37.56 70.11 14.43
CA ALA A 10 -38.07 69.34 13.31
C ALA A 10 -37.08 69.37 12.14
N ALA A 11 -36.96 68.27 11.39
CA ALA A 11 -36.60 68.27 9.98
C ALA A 11 -36.93 66.92 9.33
N SER A 12 -37.56 66.97 8.15
CA SER A 12 -37.96 65.83 7.33
C SER A 12 -36.80 65.27 6.49
N ALA A 13 -36.88 64.00 6.05
CA ALA A 13 -36.51 63.63 4.68
C ALA A 13 -37.00 62.22 4.25
N ALA A 14 -37.60 62.18 3.05
CA ALA A 14 -37.64 61.07 2.08
C ALA A 14 -38.04 59.64 2.52
N LEU A 15 -39.25 59.24 2.16
CA LEU A 15 -39.51 57.84 1.77
C LEU A 15 -38.77 57.56 0.45
N LEU A 16 -37.89 56.55 0.46
CA LEU A 16 -37.45 55.84 -0.74
C LEU A 16 -37.75 54.36 -0.52
N ALA A 17 -38.72 53.83 -1.25
CA ALA A 17 -39.00 52.39 -1.26
C ALA A 17 -38.01 51.69 -2.19
N PRO A 18 -37.18 50.75 -1.70
CA PRO A 18 -36.36 49.93 -2.59
C PRO A 18 -37.24 48.86 -3.24
N THR A 19 -37.38 48.93 -4.57
CA THR A 19 -37.95 47.86 -5.37
C THR A 19 -37.09 46.61 -5.25
N THR A 20 -37.62 45.54 -4.66
CA THR A 20 -36.92 44.25 -4.59
C THR A 20 -36.84 43.62 -5.97
N VAL A 21 -35.66 43.64 -6.59
CA VAL A 21 -35.38 42.88 -7.81
C VAL A 21 -35.39 41.39 -7.45
N PRO A 22 -36.15 40.52 -8.15
CA PRO A 22 -36.12 39.09 -7.88
C PRO A 22 -34.78 38.50 -8.31
N THR A 23 -33.99 38.05 -7.34
CA THR A 23 -32.75 37.31 -7.59
C THR A 23 -33.09 35.93 -8.16
N THR A 24 -32.81 35.72 -9.44
CA THR A 24 -32.83 34.39 -10.06
C THR A 24 -31.84 33.48 -9.31
N PRO A 25 -32.24 32.27 -8.87
CA PRO A 25 -31.32 31.37 -8.23
C PRO A 25 -30.28 30.90 -9.26
N THR A 26 -29.03 31.31 -9.07
CA THR A 26 -27.90 30.81 -9.87
C THR A 26 -27.85 29.30 -9.72
N ALA A 27 -28.09 28.57 -10.80
CA ALA A 27 -27.88 27.14 -10.82
C ALA A 27 -26.40 26.86 -10.50
N THR A 28 -26.13 26.31 -9.33
CA THR A 28 -24.83 25.74 -9.02
C THR A 28 -24.54 24.68 -10.06
N GLN A 29 -23.55 24.95 -10.92
CA GLN A 29 -23.06 23.92 -11.82
C GLN A 29 -22.45 22.82 -10.97
N ASP A 30 -23.14 21.68 -10.90
CA ASP A 30 -22.51 20.40 -10.57
C ASP A 30 -21.39 20.17 -11.58
N GLY A 31 -20.17 20.61 -11.23
CA GLY A 31 -18.97 20.18 -11.92
C GLY A 31 -18.93 18.65 -11.93
N PRO A 32 -18.31 18.01 -12.94
CA PRO A 32 -18.41 16.58 -13.16
C PRO A 32 -18.07 15.82 -11.89
N ARG A 33 -19.12 15.30 -11.23
CA ARG A 33 -19.06 14.59 -9.96
C ARG A 33 -18.05 13.47 -10.15
N ALA A 34 -16.90 13.59 -9.48
CA ALA A 34 -15.78 12.69 -9.70
C ALA A 34 -16.30 11.25 -9.61
N ARG A 35 -16.23 10.52 -10.74
CA ARG A 35 -16.64 9.11 -10.78
C ARG A 35 -15.97 8.44 -9.58
N PRO A 36 -16.70 7.73 -8.70
CA PRO A 36 -16.04 7.04 -7.60
C PRO A 36 -14.92 6.20 -8.20
N GLU A 37 -13.68 6.44 -7.77
CA GLU A 37 -12.56 5.63 -8.24
C GLU A 37 -12.92 4.20 -7.90
N ILE A 38 -13.04 3.34 -8.93
CA ILE A 38 -13.28 1.91 -8.71
C ILE A 38 -12.05 1.41 -7.96
N ASP A 39 -12.22 1.24 -6.65
CA ASP A 39 -11.14 0.83 -5.78
C ASP A 39 -10.79 -0.61 -6.11
N VAL A 40 -9.50 -0.89 -6.21
CA VAL A 40 -9.01 -2.19 -6.71
C VAL A 40 -9.43 -3.29 -5.74
N SER A 41 -10.35 -4.16 -6.16
CA SER A 41 -10.81 -5.25 -5.30
C SER A 41 -9.78 -6.39 -5.25
N ALA A 42 -9.75 -7.09 -4.12
CA ALA A 42 -8.97 -8.32 -3.99
C ALA A 42 -9.41 -9.39 -4.99
N ALA A 43 -10.72 -9.49 -5.25
CA ALA A 43 -11.29 -10.48 -6.17
C ALA A 43 -10.82 -10.25 -7.62
N ASP A 44 -10.76 -9.00 -8.09
CA ASP A 44 -10.28 -8.68 -9.44
C ASP A 44 -8.80 -9.04 -9.60
N LEU A 45 -7.96 -8.68 -8.61
CA LEU A 45 -6.54 -9.05 -8.62
C LEU A 45 -6.35 -10.56 -8.61
N LEU A 46 -7.00 -11.28 -7.68
CA LEU A 46 -6.92 -12.74 -7.57
C LEU A 46 -7.40 -13.45 -8.83
N THR A 47 -8.40 -12.89 -9.53
CA THR A 47 -8.87 -13.39 -10.83
C THR A 47 -7.83 -13.14 -11.92
N LYS A 48 -7.24 -11.93 -11.97
CA LYS A 48 -6.21 -11.55 -12.93
C LYS A 48 -4.93 -12.39 -12.79
N VAL A 49 -4.60 -12.84 -11.57
CA VAL A 49 -3.47 -13.74 -11.28
C VAL A 49 -3.90 -15.15 -10.88
N ARG A 50 -5.05 -15.63 -11.39
CA ARG A 50 -5.53 -16.99 -11.12
C ARG A 50 -4.55 -18.04 -11.66
N ASP A 51 -4.22 -17.92 -12.94
CA ASP A 51 -3.46 -18.89 -13.73
C ASP A 51 -1.98 -18.52 -13.78
N CYS A 52 -1.07 -19.51 -13.79
CA CYS A 52 0.37 -19.28 -13.66
C CYS A 52 1.15 -19.65 -14.94
N ALA A 53 1.70 -18.65 -15.62
CA ALA A 53 2.81 -18.85 -16.54
C ALA A 53 4.13 -18.71 -15.76
N SER A 54 4.86 -19.80 -15.55
CA SER A 54 6.10 -19.78 -14.74
C SER A 54 7.18 -18.92 -15.39
N VAL A 55 7.85 -18.09 -14.58
CA VAL A 55 9.08 -17.37 -14.95
C VAL A 55 10.29 -17.80 -14.11
N SER A 56 10.08 -18.55 -13.03
CA SER A 56 11.14 -19.29 -12.35
C SER A 56 11.45 -20.61 -13.07
N GLN A 57 12.72 -21.01 -13.05
CA GLN A 57 13.22 -22.32 -13.52
C GLN A 57 12.98 -23.43 -12.49
N GLY A 58 12.80 -23.06 -11.23
CA GLY A 58 12.46 -23.97 -10.13
C GLY A 58 11.23 -23.51 -9.35
N ARG A 59 11.09 -24.04 -8.13
CA ARG A 59 10.04 -23.70 -7.17
C ARG A 59 10.68 -23.38 -5.83
N TYR A 60 10.04 -22.49 -5.08
CA TYR A 60 10.41 -22.09 -3.73
C TYR A 60 9.66 -22.92 -2.69
N ARG A 61 10.24 -23.01 -1.49
CA ARG A 61 9.54 -23.45 -0.27
C ARG A 61 8.84 -22.26 0.38
N SER A 62 7.83 -22.51 1.20
CA SER A 62 7.40 -21.57 2.24
C SER A 62 8.46 -21.54 3.35
N ASP A 63 8.62 -22.67 4.03
CA ASP A 63 9.42 -22.81 5.24
C ASP A 63 10.70 -23.64 5.03
N SER A 64 11.59 -23.60 6.03
CA SER A 64 12.69 -24.56 6.15
C SER A 64 12.16 -25.98 6.33
N GLY A 65 12.60 -26.90 5.46
CA GLY A 65 12.16 -28.31 5.46
C GLY A 65 10.82 -28.57 4.75
N ALA A 66 10.09 -27.54 4.31
CA ALA A 66 8.88 -27.71 3.49
C ALA A 66 9.22 -28.19 2.05
N PRO A 67 8.28 -28.83 1.33
CA PRO A 67 8.51 -29.18 -0.06
C PRO A 67 8.48 -27.94 -0.97
N ALA A 68 9.43 -27.86 -1.91
CA ALA A 68 9.52 -26.76 -2.88
C ALA A 68 8.36 -26.83 -3.90
N THR A 69 7.33 -26.02 -3.68
CA THR A 69 6.04 -26.12 -4.39
C THR A 69 5.53 -24.80 -4.97
N ILE A 70 6.11 -23.65 -4.57
CA ILE A 70 5.66 -22.31 -4.96
C ILE A 70 6.42 -21.85 -6.22
N PRO A 71 5.77 -21.73 -7.39
CA PRO A 71 6.41 -21.14 -8.58
C PRO A 71 6.34 -19.61 -8.52
N VAL A 72 7.27 -18.93 -9.19
CA VAL A 72 7.10 -17.51 -9.53
C VAL A 72 6.47 -17.43 -10.91
N CYS A 73 5.30 -16.79 -10.98
CA CYS A 73 4.51 -16.62 -12.19
C CYS A 73 4.72 -15.22 -12.78
N GLY A 74 4.51 -15.05 -14.08
CA GLY A 74 4.67 -13.76 -14.77
C GLY A 74 3.53 -13.43 -15.72
N THR A 75 3.30 -12.13 -15.88
CA THR A 75 2.54 -11.54 -17.00
C THR A 75 3.47 -10.60 -17.78
N ARG A 76 2.93 -9.76 -18.69
CA ARG A 76 3.69 -8.64 -19.26
C ARG A 76 4.15 -7.68 -18.15
N ASP A 77 3.24 -7.27 -17.28
CA ASP A 77 3.37 -6.07 -16.42
C ASP A 77 3.72 -6.37 -14.96
N ALA A 78 3.59 -7.62 -14.54
CA ALA A 78 3.86 -8.05 -13.16
C ALA A 78 4.52 -9.43 -13.10
N VAL A 79 5.15 -9.73 -11.96
CA VAL A 79 5.34 -11.11 -11.49
C VAL A 79 4.48 -11.33 -10.25
N PHE A 80 4.16 -12.58 -9.95
CA PHE A 80 3.38 -12.91 -8.76
C PHE A 80 3.62 -14.33 -8.27
N TRP A 81 3.33 -14.56 -7.00
CA TRP A 81 3.32 -15.88 -6.38
C TRP A 81 2.23 -15.96 -5.31
N LYS A 82 1.86 -17.19 -4.95
CA LYS A 82 0.88 -17.50 -3.91
C LYS A 82 1.58 -18.33 -2.84
N ALA A 83 1.60 -17.82 -1.62
CA ALA A 83 2.39 -18.37 -0.52
C ALA A 83 1.65 -18.20 0.82
N ASP A 84 2.34 -18.62 1.85
CA ASP A 84 2.20 -18.20 3.24
C ASP A 84 2.52 -16.69 3.43
N MET A 85 2.52 -16.27 4.70
CA MET A 85 3.20 -15.06 5.13
C MET A 85 3.93 -15.29 6.45
N ASP A 86 5.23 -15.51 6.37
CA ASP A 86 6.15 -15.29 7.49
C ASP A 86 6.34 -13.79 7.76
N ILE A 87 6.65 -13.45 9.02
CA ILE A 87 6.79 -12.08 9.47
C ILE A 87 8.26 -11.71 9.56
N ASP A 88 8.74 -10.97 8.56
CA ASP A 88 10.04 -10.33 8.66
C ASP A 88 9.97 -9.11 9.61
N CYS A 89 10.93 -9.06 10.53
CA CYS A 89 11.10 -8.00 11.51
C CYS A 89 12.42 -7.25 11.37
N ASP A 90 13.18 -7.45 10.29
CA ASP A 90 14.53 -6.94 10.14
C ASP A 90 14.66 -5.40 10.07
N GLY A 91 15.89 -4.94 10.26
CA GLY A 91 16.30 -3.54 10.20
C GLY A 91 16.27 -2.81 11.54
N GLN A 92 15.53 -1.70 11.60
CA GLN A 92 15.54 -0.85 12.79
C GLN A 92 14.96 -1.56 14.02
N THR A 93 15.76 -1.63 15.07
CA THR A 93 15.28 -2.02 16.41
C THR A 93 14.13 -1.13 16.83
N THR A 94 13.01 -1.75 17.15
CA THR A 94 11.76 -1.12 17.60
C THR A 94 11.17 -1.92 18.76
N ARG A 95 9.98 -1.54 19.24
CA ARG A 95 9.34 -2.23 20.36
C ARG A 95 8.78 -3.59 19.94
N ARG A 96 8.34 -3.74 18.68
CA ARG A 96 7.81 -5.00 18.15
C ARG A 96 8.83 -5.84 17.38
N CYS A 97 9.80 -5.21 16.74
CA CYS A 97 10.86 -5.90 16.02
C CYS A 97 12.23 -5.65 16.66
N ASN A 98 12.78 -6.67 17.31
CA ASN A 98 14.08 -6.68 17.97
C ASN A 98 14.47 -8.11 18.38
N ARG A 99 15.75 -8.33 18.71
CA ARG A 99 16.31 -9.64 19.16
C ARG A 99 15.61 -10.33 20.35
N ARG A 100 14.71 -9.66 21.08
CA ARG A 100 13.91 -10.30 22.15
C ARG A 100 12.60 -10.82 21.58
N THR A 101 11.91 -10.02 20.77
CA THR A 101 10.63 -10.42 20.16
C THR A 101 10.80 -11.40 19.02
N ASP A 102 11.93 -11.37 18.32
CA ASP A 102 12.23 -12.18 17.14
C ASP A 102 13.59 -12.90 17.32
N PRO A 103 13.67 -14.24 17.15
CA PRO A 103 14.91 -14.99 17.29
C PRO A 103 15.83 -14.92 16.06
N PHE A 104 15.31 -14.54 14.89
CA PHE A 104 16.05 -14.47 13.63
C PHE A 104 16.49 -13.03 13.25
N PHE A 105 15.90 -12.02 13.90
CA PHE A 105 16.17 -10.58 13.75
C PHE A 105 17.61 -10.18 13.37
N SER A 106 17.75 -9.63 12.17
CA SER A 106 18.85 -8.78 11.72
C SER A 106 18.61 -7.31 12.07
N ALA A 107 19.68 -6.60 12.44
CA ALA A 107 19.64 -5.14 12.60
C ALA A 107 19.73 -4.37 11.27
N ALA A 108 19.72 -5.08 10.14
CA ALA A 108 19.92 -4.55 8.80
C ALA A 108 18.96 -5.21 7.80
N THR A 109 18.30 -4.38 7.00
CA THR A 109 17.56 -4.79 5.80
C THR A 109 18.41 -4.67 4.54
N ALA A 110 18.12 -5.39 3.46
CA ALA A 110 18.87 -5.29 2.20
C ALA A 110 18.89 -3.89 1.57
N PHE A 111 17.91 -3.03 1.90
CA PHE A 111 17.82 -1.65 1.43
C PHE A 111 17.77 -0.64 2.59
N GLN A 112 18.17 0.61 2.31
CA GLN A 112 18.19 1.72 3.26
C GLN A 112 17.25 2.85 2.83
N GLN A 113 16.83 3.65 3.81
CA GLN A 113 16.05 4.88 3.65
C GLN A 113 16.94 6.01 3.13
N SER A 114 16.33 7.14 2.73
CA SER A 114 17.08 8.31 2.25
C SER A 114 18.03 8.94 3.29
N ASP A 115 17.81 8.66 4.58
CA ASP A 115 18.69 9.08 5.68
C ASP A 115 19.79 8.06 6.03
N GLY A 116 19.97 7.02 5.21
CA GLY A 116 21.00 5.99 5.37
C GLY A 116 20.70 4.94 6.45
N ARG A 117 19.58 5.05 7.19
CA ARG A 117 19.17 3.99 8.12
C ARG A 117 18.48 2.86 7.36
N TYR A 118 18.59 1.64 7.87
CA TYR A 118 17.79 0.50 7.41
C TYR A 118 16.27 0.74 7.56
N LEU A 119 15.45 -0.08 6.91
CA LEU A 119 14.00 0.03 6.98
C LEU A 119 13.50 -0.29 8.41
N SER A 120 12.22 -0.02 8.67
CA SER A 120 11.60 -0.35 9.96
C SER A 120 10.37 -1.21 9.73
N ALA A 121 10.50 -2.52 9.98
CA ALA A 121 9.42 -3.48 9.80
C ALA A 121 8.14 -3.12 10.58
N GLU A 122 8.23 -2.62 11.83
CA GLU A 122 7.05 -2.17 12.62
C GLU A 122 6.27 -1.01 11.94
N ARG A 123 6.90 -0.23 11.05
CA ARG A 123 6.36 1.03 10.51
C ARG A 123 6.11 1.04 8.99
N LEU A 124 7.00 0.47 8.18
CA LEU A 124 6.94 0.51 6.72
C LEU A 124 6.41 -0.81 6.15
N PRO A 125 5.27 -0.82 5.43
CA PRO A 125 4.83 -2.00 4.69
C PRO A 125 5.80 -2.33 3.55
N TYR A 126 6.48 -3.47 3.69
CA TYR A 126 7.30 -4.05 2.65
C TYR A 126 7.08 -5.56 2.53
N ILE A 127 7.55 -6.13 1.43
CA ILE A 127 7.70 -7.56 1.18
C ILE A 127 9.18 -7.90 1.04
N VAL A 128 9.50 -9.16 1.32
CA VAL A 128 10.80 -9.76 1.02
C VAL A 128 10.73 -10.42 -0.35
N VAL A 129 11.81 -10.35 -1.12
CA VAL A 129 11.95 -11.06 -2.40
C VAL A 129 13.16 -11.99 -2.30
N PRO A 130 13.12 -13.23 -2.82
CA PRO A 130 14.27 -14.14 -2.70
C PRO A 130 15.53 -13.57 -3.33
N ALA A 131 16.69 -13.94 -2.77
CA ALA A 131 17.98 -13.64 -3.39
C ALA A 131 18.06 -14.22 -4.82
N PRO A 132 18.68 -13.50 -5.79
CA PRO A 132 18.90 -14.04 -7.13
C PRO A 132 19.61 -15.38 -7.10
N SER A 133 19.06 -16.37 -7.80
CA SER A 133 19.57 -17.74 -7.87
C SER A 133 19.20 -18.40 -9.20
N ASP A 134 19.68 -19.62 -9.42
CA ASP A 134 19.30 -20.44 -10.58
C ASP A 134 17.80 -20.77 -10.62
N ILE A 135 17.08 -20.66 -9.48
CA ILE A 135 15.62 -20.79 -9.45
C ILE A 135 14.98 -19.59 -10.13
N TRP A 136 15.39 -18.38 -9.77
CA TRP A 136 14.86 -17.13 -10.30
C TRP A 136 15.77 -15.95 -9.97
N ASN A 137 15.90 -15.02 -10.92
CA ASN A 137 16.55 -13.74 -10.72
C ASN A 137 15.51 -12.61 -10.82
N PRO A 138 15.10 -11.99 -9.69
CA PRO A 138 14.17 -10.86 -9.71
C PRO A 138 14.63 -9.71 -10.62
N ARG A 139 15.94 -9.60 -10.86
CA ARG A 139 16.50 -8.47 -11.61
C ARG A 139 16.08 -8.46 -13.07
N ASP A 140 15.79 -9.63 -13.64
CA ASP A 140 15.43 -9.81 -15.05
C ASP A 140 13.97 -9.41 -15.36
N HIS A 141 13.21 -9.00 -14.32
CA HIS A 141 11.86 -8.45 -14.43
C HIS A 141 11.74 -7.03 -13.86
N GLY A 142 12.85 -6.28 -13.81
CA GLY A 142 12.83 -4.90 -13.32
C GLY A 142 12.65 -4.75 -11.80
N ILE A 143 12.60 -5.84 -11.04
CA ILE A 143 12.36 -5.83 -9.59
C ILE A 143 13.65 -5.48 -8.88
N ARG A 144 13.61 -4.47 -8.00
CA ARG A 144 14.72 -3.92 -7.20
C ARG A 144 14.18 -3.45 -5.85
N GLY A 145 15.06 -3.02 -4.95
CA GLY A 145 14.64 -2.27 -3.76
C GLY A 145 13.76 -1.08 -4.11
N GLY A 146 12.63 -0.94 -3.41
CA GLY A 146 11.62 0.07 -3.67
C GLY A 146 10.62 -0.27 -4.78
N SER A 147 10.75 -1.41 -5.49
CA SER A 147 9.73 -1.89 -6.42
C SER A 147 8.38 -2.06 -5.70
N ILE A 148 7.28 -1.77 -6.37
CA ILE A 148 5.96 -1.71 -5.71
C ILE A 148 5.21 -3.03 -5.89
N ALA A 149 4.67 -3.54 -4.78
CA ALA A 149 3.86 -4.73 -4.73
C ALA A 149 2.43 -4.41 -4.27
N ALA A 150 1.45 -5.07 -4.87
CA ALA A 150 0.14 -5.29 -4.27
C ALA A 150 0.18 -6.65 -3.55
N VAL A 151 -0.09 -6.65 -2.25
CA VAL A 151 -0.21 -7.85 -1.42
C VAL A 151 -1.67 -8.07 -1.09
N VAL A 152 -2.19 -9.25 -1.42
CA VAL A 152 -3.59 -9.60 -1.26
C VAL A 152 -3.74 -10.73 -0.25
N TYR A 153 -4.60 -10.53 0.75
CA TYR A 153 -5.01 -11.57 1.70
C TYR A 153 -6.50 -11.43 1.97
N ARG A 154 -7.26 -12.52 1.73
CA ARG A 154 -8.74 -12.52 1.78
C ARG A 154 -9.34 -11.41 0.90
N ASP A 155 -10.14 -10.53 1.49
CA ASP A 155 -10.80 -9.37 0.87
C ASP A 155 -9.90 -8.12 0.77
N ARG A 156 -8.67 -8.17 1.31
CA ARG A 156 -7.84 -6.98 1.52
C ARG A 156 -6.66 -6.91 0.56
N VAL A 157 -6.48 -5.72 -0.01
CA VAL A 157 -5.29 -5.33 -0.77
C VAL A 157 -4.48 -4.32 0.03
N ARG A 158 -3.16 -4.50 0.12
CA ARG A 158 -2.21 -3.50 0.65
C ARG A 158 -1.08 -3.28 -0.33
N TYR A 159 -0.55 -2.06 -0.33
CA TYR A 159 0.58 -1.68 -1.18
C TYR A 159 1.83 -1.55 -0.34
N ALA A 160 2.86 -2.28 -0.76
CA ALA A 160 4.12 -2.45 -0.07
C ALA A 160 5.27 -2.24 -1.05
N VAL A 161 6.47 -1.95 -0.53
CA VAL A 161 7.70 -1.95 -1.34
C VAL A 161 8.41 -3.30 -1.26
N VAL A 162 9.27 -3.63 -2.22
CA VAL A 162 10.33 -4.62 -2.02
C VAL A 162 11.35 -3.98 -1.07
N GLY A 163 11.35 -4.42 0.19
CA GLY A 163 12.12 -3.82 1.28
C GLY A 163 13.29 -4.65 1.76
N ASP A 164 13.24 -5.97 1.52
CA ASP A 164 14.33 -6.88 1.85
C ASP A 164 14.58 -7.95 0.78
N VAL A 165 15.69 -8.67 0.96
CA VAL A 165 16.12 -9.81 0.14
C VAL A 165 16.31 -11.03 1.03
N GLY A 166 15.45 -12.03 0.84
CA GLY A 166 15.40 -13.25 1.63
C GLY A 166 16.35 -14.34 1.13
N PRO A 167 16.23 -15.58 1.66
CA PRO A 167 16.99 -16.73 1.20
C PRO A 167 16.79 -17.02 -0.31
N HIS A 168 17.67 -17.83 -0.88
CA HIS A 168 17.71 -18.07 -2.33
C HIS A 168 16.69 -19.10 -2.84
N ASP A 169 16.01 -19.80 -1.92
CA ASP A 169 15.14 -20.96 -2.19
C ASP A 169 13.90 -21.08 -1.28
N MET A 170 13.60 -20.04 -0.46
CA MET A 170 12.33 -19.89 0.26
C MET A 170 11.67 -18.55 -0.12
N ILE A 171 10.34 -18.47 -0.06
CA ILE A 171 9.56 -17.29 -0.44
C ILE A 171 8.26 -17.23 0.38
N GLY A 172 7.90 -16.04 0.86
CA GLY A 172 6.70 -15.89 1.70
C GLY A 172 6.79 -14.76 2.71
N GLU A 173 7.90 -14.06 2.87
CA GLU A 173 8.05 -13.13 3.99
C GLU A 173 7.53 -11.70 3.71
N ALA A 174 6.96 -11.05 4.72
CA ALA A 174 6.56 -9.65 4.67
C ALA A 174 6.69 -8.94 6.03
N SER A 175 6.81 -7.62 6.00
CA SER A 175 7.06 -6.86 7.23
C SER A 175 5.90 -6.91 8.24
N TYR A 176 6.22 -6.77 9.53
CA TYR A 176 5.24 -6.55 10.61
C TYR A 176 4.12 -5.56 10.22
N ALA A 177 4.48 -4.44 9.57
CA ALA A 177 3.52 -3.44 9.12
C ALA A 177 2.61 -3.93 7.98
N THR A 178 3.13 -4.71 7.03
CA THR A 178 2.34 -5.34 5.96
C THR A 178 1.33 -6.33 6.54
N ALA A 179 1.78 -7.26 7.39
CA ALA A 179 0.92 -8.25 8.04
C ALA A 179 -0.20 -7.60 8.87
N ARG A 180 0.17 -6.65 9.75
CA ARG A 180 -0.80 -5.87 10.54
C ARG A 180 -1.82 -5.15 9.67
N ALA A 181 -1.40 -4.57 8.54
CA ALA A 181 -2.29 -3.85 7.63
C ALA A 181 -3.27 -4.80 6.90
N LEU A 182 -2.84 -6.03 6.59
CA LEU A 182 -3.69 -7.09 6.02
C LEU A 182 -4.60 -7.73 7.08
N GLY A 183 -4.25 -7.67 8.36
CA GLY A 183 -4.94 -8.40 9.43
C GLY A 183 -4.44 -9.84 9.60
N VAL A 184 -3.24 -10.12 9.08
CA VAL A 184 -2.44 -11.29 9.47
C VAL A 184 -1.84 -11.00 10.85
N PRO A 185 -1.82 -11.94 11.81
CA PRO A 185 -1.14 -11.76 13.09
C PRO A 185 0.33 -11.39 12.89
N PRO A 186 0.80 -10.20 13.29
CA PRO A 186 2.13 -9.70 12.91
C PRO A 186 3.23 -10.10 13.92
N ASP A 187 3.04 -11.17 14.69
CA ASP A 187 4.06 -11.60 15.67
C ASP A 187 5.13 -12.46 14.97
N PRO A 188 6.44 -12.15 15.09
CA PRO A 188 7.51 -12.87 14.39
C PRO A 188 7.86 -14.25 14.96
N ARG A 189 7.21 -14.70 16.05
CA ARG A 189 7.38 -16.07 16.59
C ARG A 189 6.16 -16.96 16.41
N ALA A 190 4.97 -16.37 16.48
CA ALA A 190 3.70 -17.11 16.54
C ALA A 190 2.61 -16.54 15.63
N GLY A 191 2.97 -15.57 14.79
CA GLY A 191 2.07 -14.93 13.83
C GLY A 191 2.10 -15.57 12.45
N GLY A 192 1.91 -14.75 11.43
CA GLY A 192 1.88 -15.18 10.04
C GLY A 192 0.60 -15.89 9.61
N THR A 193 0.64 -16.53 8.44
CA THR A 193 -0.43 -17.39 7.91
C THR A 193 0.15 -18.42 6.97
N ALA A 194 -0.10 -19.71 7.19
CA ALA A 194 0.53 -20.80 6.42
C ALA A 194 0.14 -20.89 4.93
N SER A 195 -0.79 -20.06 4.46
CA SER A 195 -1.14 -19.90 3.04
C SER A 195 -2.07 -18.70 2.83
N GLY A 196 -2.44 -18.47 1.57
CA GLY A 196 -3.54 -17.58 1.17
C GLY A 196 -3.13 -16.16 0.83
N VAL A 197 -1.84 -15.83 0.88
CA VAL A 197 -1.32 -14.53 0.47
C VAL A 197 -0.88 -14.58 -0.98
N THR A 198 -1.29 -13.57 -1.75
CA THR A 198 -0.85 -13.38 -3.13
C THR A 198 -0.03 -12.11 -3.23
N TYR A 199 1.21 -12.25 -3.66
CA TYR A 199 2.16 -11.16 -3.86
C TYR A 199 2.19 -10.83 -5.34
N ILE A 200 1.93 -9.58 -5.72
CA ILE A 200 1.93 -9.12 -7.12
C ILE A 200 2.89 -7.94 -7.22
N VAL A 201 4.08 -8.16 -7.77
CA VAL A 201 5.12 -7.12 -7.91
C VAL A 201 5.06 -6.56 -9.33
N PHE A 202 4.83 -5.26 -9.45
CA PHE A 202 4.76 -4.57 -10.73
C PHE A 202 6.17 -4.37 -11.29
N LYS A 203 6.39 -4.76 -12.55
CA LYS A 203 7.69 -4.66 -13.21
C LYS A 203 8.06 -3.20 -13.47
N ASP A 204 9.35 -2.92 -13.39
CA ASP A 204 9.97 -1.61 -13.69
C ASP A 204 9.40 -0.40 -12.92
N ALA A 205 8.55 -0.65 -11.92
CA ALA A 205 7.84 0.37 -11.16
C ALA A 205 8.33 0.38 -9.70
N ARG A 206 8.95 1.50 -9.29
CA ARG A 206 9.49 1.71 -7.95
C ARG A 206 9.11 3.07 -7.37
N VAL A 207 9.15 3.19 -6.04
CA VAL A 207 9.11 4.46 -5.32
C VAL A 207 10.53 4.91 -4.95
N THR A 208 10.75 6.21 -4.84
CA THR A 208 11.96 6.79 -4.26
C THR A 208 11.58 8.12 -3.59
N PRO A 209 11.93 8.35 -2.31
CA PRO A 209 12.65 7.43 -1.42
C PRO A 209 11.77 6.24 -0.99
N ILE A 210 12.40 5.13 -0.58
CA ILE A 210 11.75 3.82 -0.35
C ILE A 210 10.72 3.85 0.80
N GLU A 211 10.98 4.69 1.80
CA GLU A 211 10.14 4.89 2.99
C GLU A 211 8.87 5.73 2.72
N ASN A 212 8.68 6.27 1.51
CA ASN A 212 7.51 7.09 1.17
C ASN A 212 6.26 6.22 0.94
N HIS A 213 5.70 5.70 2.04
CA HIS A 213 4.53 4.83 2.01
C HIS A 213 3.30 5.47 1.33
N ALA A 214 3.11 6.79 1.47
CA ALA A 214 2.01 7.50 0.80
C ALA A 214 2.14 7.43 -0.74
N ALA A 215 3.36 7.64 -1.26
CA ALA A 215 3.64 7.45 -2.69
C ALA A 215 3.51 5.98 -3.10
N THR A 216 3.97 5.01 -2.29
CA THR A 216 3.77 3.57 -2.53
C THR A 216 2.29 3.22 -2.71
N VAL A 217 1.41 3.74 -1.86
CA VAL A 217 -0.04 3.52 -1.96
C VAL A 217 -0.63 4.18 -3.20
N ALA A 218 -0.31 5.45 -3.46
CA ALA A 218 -0.86 6.19 -4.60
C ALA A 218 -0.43 5.58 -5.94
N ILE A 219 0.85 5.26 -6.09
CA ILE A 219 1.40 4.63 -7.29
C ILE A 219 0.92 3.18 -7.41
N GLY A 220 0.90 2.42 -6.31
CA GLY A 220 0.38 1.04 -6.27
C GLY A 220 -1.07 0.93 -6.72
N LYS A 221 -1.96 1.80 -6.22
CA LYS A 221 -3.36 1.89 -6.69
C LYS A 221 -3.48 2.18 -8.19
N ARG A 222 -2.57 2.98 -8.76
CA ARG A 222 -2.54 3.25 -10.20
C ARG A 222 -2.05 2.03 -10.99
N LEU A 223 -0.92 1.45 -10.61
CA LEU A 223 -0.36 0.25 -11.25
C LEU A 223 -1.34 -0.91 -11.26
N ALA A 224 -2.02 -1.15 -10.13
CA ALA A 224 -3.01 -2.21 -10.03
C ALA A 224 -4.23 -1.99 -10.93
N ARG A 225 -4.70 -0.74 -11.10
CA ARG A 225 -5.77 -0.41 -12.07
C ARG A 225 -5.34 -0.66 -13.51
N ASN A 226 -4.15 -0.23 -13.90
CA ASN A 226 -3.61 -0.45 -15.24
C ASN A 226 -3.41 -1.95 -15.52
N PHE A 227 -2.85 -2.68 -14.55
CA PHE A 227 -2.66 -4.13 -14.63
C PHE A 227 -3.98 -4.88 -14.84
N LEU A 228 -5.05 -4.52 -14.13
CA LEU A 228 -6.38 -5.11 -14.36
C LEU A 228 -6.86 -4.90 -15.81
N ARG A 229 -6.69 -3.69 -16.35
CA ARG A 229 -7.04 -3.35 -17.74
C ARG A 229 -6.16 -4.02 -18.79
N GLY A 230 -4.92 -4.38 -18.44
CA GLY A 230 -3.91 -4.88 -19.38
C GLY A 230 -3.27 -3.77 -20.20
N GLU A 231 -3.15 -2.56 -19.62
CA GLU A 231 -2.42 -1.39 -20.15
C GLU A 231 -0.92 -1.49 -19.84
#